data_AF-A0AAU2PSF0-F1
#
_entry.id   AF-A0AAU2PSF0-F1
#
_cell.length_a   1.000
_cell.length_b   1.000
_cell.length_c   1.000
_cell.angle_alpha   90.00
_cell.angle_beta   90.00
_cell.angle_gamma   90.00
#
_symmetry.space_group_name_H-M   'P 1'
#
loop_
_entity.id
_entity.type
_entity.pdbx_description
1 polymer ?
#
loop_
_entity_poly.entity_id
_entity_poly.type
_entity_poly.pdbx_seq_one_letter_code
_entity_poly.pdbx_strand_id
1 'polypeptide(L)'
;MIKGEFAVPSLGALADEVAAVLAERRDPGVESLERLLNAVVSHGYRDREALATALGSVPRAFRLKPHSQVQSLGGVVGAAVEPVQALTSWEKVGADWLELCQHVALNYIAGARVGEVAARLRAGDHVPFLLSVPSGPTGAVEPYDLVARLAEYERLGVRPGPADLGQALLRCGGPVDPEAVRAAEGLELEEGARVAAWLRQGGLPRPVWWREREAGEPERPSRRRGARIGRRIYVGHEAIEGRGAFPRAFWSLFRKFEPHLSCPHWSMPDYRNAHTVATLPWHPEIAAARLLTGVASAADQDGSGSPSFLQALATTDGPAGPAVHLAVAYGLASVPEQDREAAVRALVLLAARGRLDGELLGRELTELVGLGTLKVPLLTESLRAATVAPQGAGAVWAVLATALPGLLACTRPQVHGALLAVSADSARLSGARGELPEVTALAGRPGSSRLLKEARRLRDALAGV
;
A
#
# COMPACT_ATOMS: atom_id res chain seq x y z
N MET A 1 4.92 -31.23 10.85
CA MET A 1 3.76 -30.41 11.27
C MET A 1 4.30 -29.11 11.84
N ILE A 2 4.25 -28.04 11.06
CA ILE A 2 4.53 -26.67 11.53
C ILE A 2 3.41 -26.35 12.53
N LYS A 3 3.70 -26.42 13.83
CA LYS A 3 2.71 -26.20 14.89
C LYS A 3 2.48 -24.69 15.05
N GLY A 4 1.26 -24.23 14.79
CA GLY A 4 0.78 -22.88 15.15
C GLY A 4 0.39 -22.01 13.96
N GLU A 5 1.14 -22.03 12.87
CA GLU A 5 0.95 -21.12 11.73
C GLU A 5 -0.22 -21.49 10.79
N PHE A 6 -0.68 -22.74 10.84
CA PHE A 6 -1.79 -23.25 10.03
C PHE A 6 -2.99 -23.71 10.86
N ALA A 7 -3.18 -23.13 12.06
CA ALA A 7 -4.37 -23.37 12.84
C ALA A 7 -5.59 -22.80 12.10
N VAL A 8 -6.19 -23.63 11.23
CA VAL A 8 -7.42 -23.27 10.56
C VAL A 8 -8.58 -23.40 11.54
N PRO A 9 -9.56 -22.48 11.51
CA PRO A 9 -10.77 -22.62 12.33
C PRO A 9 -11.50 -23.91 12.00
N SER A 10 -12.35 -24.37 12.92
CA SER A 10 -13.29 -25.47 12.62
C SER A 10 -14.20 -25.10 11.44
N LEU A 11 -14.74 -26.09 10.74
CA LEU A 11 -15.62 -25.85 9.57
C LEU A 11 -16.83 -24.95 9.91
N GLY A 12 -17.44 -25.14 11.09
CA GLY A 12 -18.54 -24.29 11.55
C GLY A 12 -18.11 -22.84 11.77
N ALA A 13 -17.00 -22.62 12.48
CA ALA A 13 -16.46 -21.29 12.70
C ALA A 13 -16.04 -20.60 11.38
N LEU A 14 -15.49 -21.36 10.43
CA LEU A 14 -15.19 -20.85 9.09
C LEU A 14 -16.47 -20.40 8.37
N ALA A 15 -17.51 -21.23 8.36
CA ALA A 15 -18.76 -20.91 7.68
C ALA A 15 -19.44 -19.65 8.26
N ASP A 16 -19.48 -19.54 9.59
CA ASP A 16 -20.04 -18.38 10.30
C ASP A 16 -19.26 -17.09 9.95
N GLU A 17 -17.93 -17.16 9.97
CA GLU A 17 -17.10 -16.00 9.68
C GLU A 17 -17.17 -15.57 8.21
N VAL A 18 -17.14 -16.52 7.28
CA VAL A 18 -17.35 -16.23 5.85
C VAL A 18 -18.72 -15.60 5.65
N ALA A 19 -19.79 -16.14 6.26
CA ALA A 19 -21.12 -15.57 6.16
C ALA A 19 -21.18 -14.13 6.69
N ALA A 20 -20.52 -13.85 7.81
CA ALA A 20 -20.42 -12.50 8.36
C ALA A 20 -19.73 -11.53 7.38
N VAL A 21 -18.56 -11.90 6.86
CA VAL A 21 -17.81 -11.06 5.90
C VAL A 21 -18.62 -10.80 4.62
N LEU A 22 -19.27 -11.83 4.07
CA LEU A 22 -20.11 -11.68 2.87
C LEU A 22 -21.35 -10.81 3.14
N ALA A 23 -21.94 -10.87 4.33
CA ALA A 23 -23.10 -10.08 4.73
C ALA A 23 -22.75 -8.59 4.95
N GLU A 24 -21.62 -8.31 5.59
CA GLU A 24 -21.15 -6.94 5.85
C GLU A 24 -20.81 -6.18 4.57
N ARG A 25 -20.29 -6.89 3.55
CA ARG A 25 -19.93 -6.33 2.22
C ARG A 25 -18.84 -5.25 2.28
N ARG A 26 -18.13 -5.15 3.39
CA ARG A 26 -17.01 -4.23 3.64
C ARG A 26 -15.67 -4.95 3.51
N ASP A 27 -14.59 -4.19 3.43
CA ASP A 27 -13.25 -4.75 3.42
C ASP A 27 -12.95 -5.47 4.76
N PRO A 28 -12.69 -6.79 4.77
CA PRO A 28 -12.38 -7.52 6.00
C PRO A 28 -10.94 -7.28 6.50
N GLY A 29 -10.13 -6.54 5.74
CA GLY A 29 -8.69 -6.37 6.00
C GLY A 29 -7.85 -7.53 5.44
N VAL A 30 -6.55 -7.28 5.31
CA VAL A 30 -5.59 -8.20 4.67
C VAL A 30 -5.49 -9.52 5.43
N GLU A 31 -5.30 -9.47 6.74
CA GLU A 31 -5.10 -10.65 7.59
C GLU A 31 -6.32 -11.58 7.57
N SER A 32 -7.52 -11.02 7.77
CA SER A 32 -8.75 -11.81 7.78
C SER A 32 -9.01 -12.45 6.41
N LEU A 33 -8.85 -11.69 5.31
CA LEU A 33 -9.02 -12.24 3.97
C LEU A 33 -8.05 -13.41 3.68
N GLU A 34 -6.76 -13.22 3.95
CA GLU A 34 -5.74 -14.22 3.66
C GLU A 34 -5.93 -15.48 4.50
N ARG A 35 -6.29 -15.33 5.79
CA ARG A 35 -6.61 -16.47 6.67
C ARG A 35 -7.84 -17.22 6.18
N LEU A 36 -8.91 -16.54 5.78
CA LEU A 36 -10.13 -17.17 5.27
C LEU A 36 -9.89 -17.92 3.96
N LEU A 37 -9.17 -17.32 3.01
CA LEU A 37 -8.77 -17.99 1.76
C LEU A 37 -7.95 -19.26 2.04
N ASN A 38 -6.97 -19.17 2.94
CA ASN A 38 -6.18 -20.32 3.36
C ASN A 38 -7.03 -21.42 4.01
N ALA A 39 -7.95 -21.05 4.91
CA ALA A 39 -8.81 -21.99 5.60
C ALA A 39 -9.73 -22.76 4.64
N VAL A 40 -10.33 -22.08 3.65
CA VAL A 40 -11.15 -22.74 2.61
C VAL A 40 -10.30 -23.75 1.83
N VAL A 41 -9.10 -23.37 1.41
CA VAL A 41 -8.19 -24.26 0.67
C VAL A 41 -7.77 -25.47 1.49
N SER A 42 -7.32 -25.26 2.73
CA SER A 42 -6.88 -26.34 3.61
C SER A 42 -8.00 -27.32 3.98
N HIS A 43 -9.22 -26.84 4.20
CA HIS A 43 -10.37 -27.74 4.42
C HIS A 43 -10.74 -28.50 3.15
N GLY A 44 -10.65 -27.86 1.97
CA GLY A 44 -10.93 -28.51 0.69
C GLY A 44 -9.96 -29.64 0.39
N TYR A 45 -8.70 -29.52 0.80
CA TYR A 45 -7.70 -30.59 0.71
C TYR A 45 -7.98 -31.75 1.67
N ARG A 46 -8.47 -31.48 2.88
CA ARG A 46 -8.74 -32.55 3.88
C ARG A 46 -10.03 -33.29 3.60
N ASP A 47 -11.12 -32.56 3.34
CA ASP A 47 -12.45 -33.11 3.13
C ASP A 47 -13.31 -32.12 2.33
N ARG A 48 -13.35 -32.33 1.01
CA ARG A 48 -14.12 -31.51 0.07
C ARG A 48 -15.62 -31.56 0.38
N GLU A 49 -16.16 -32.73 0.71
CA GLU A 49 -17.60 -32.91 0.90
C GLU A 49 -18.07 -32.21 2.18
N ALA A 50 -17.30 -32.34 3.26
CA ALA A 50 -17.57 -31.62 4.50
C ALA A 50 -17.46 -30.10 4.31
N LEU A 51 -16.46 -29.63 3.57
CA LEU A 51 -16.33 -28.20 3.24
C LEU A 51 -17.53 -27.69 2.43
N ALA A 52 -17.91 -28.41 1.36
CA ALA A 52 -19.03 -28.03 0.50
C ALA A 52 -20.35 -28.01 1.29
N THR A 53 -20.54 -28.98 2.20
CA THR A 53 -21.70 -29.02 3.11
C THR A 53 -21.73 -27.82 4.05
N ALA A 54 -20.60 -27.51 4.70
CA ALA A 54 -20.50 -26.40 5.64
C ALA A 54 -20.71 -25.03 4.97
N LEU A 55 -20.18 -24.83 3.75
CA LEU A 55 -20.30 -23.58 3.02
C LEU A 55 -21.56 -23.48 2.14
N GLY A 56 -22.29 -24.58 1.95
CA GLY A 56 -23.43 -24.65 1.02
C GLY A 56 -24.59 -23.71 1.38
N SER A 57 -24.76 -23.40 2.67
CA SER A 57 -25.81 -22.49 3.16
C SER A 57 -25.40 -21.02 3.13
N VAL A 58 -24.12 -20.71 2.86
CA VAL A 58 -23.60 -19.35 2.90
C VAL A 58 -24.19 -18.53 1.73
N PRO A 59 -24.91 -17.43 1.99
CA PRO A 59 -25.45 -16.58 0.94
C PRO A 59 -24.34 -15.90 0.14
N ARG A 60 -24.35 -16.09 -1.19
CA ARG A 60 -23.33 -15.57 -2.12
C ARG A 60 -23.88 -14.55 -3.11
N ALA A 61 -25.21 -14.38 -3.17
CA ALA A 61 -25.87 -13.44 -4.06
C ALA A 61 -25.91 -12.04 -3.46
N PHE A 62 -25.44 -11.05 -4.21
CA PHE A 62 -25.40 -9.66 -3.76
C PHE A 62 -26.46 -8.82 -4.48
N ARG A 63 -27.33 -8.14 -3.72
CA ARG A 63 -28.26 -7.14 -4.28
C ARG A 63 -27.58 -5.82 -4.65
N LEU A 64 -26.46 -5.50 -3.99
CA LEU A 64 -25.64 -4.32 -4.22
C LEU A 64 -24.19 -4.77 -4.42
N LYS A 65 -23.45 -4.13 -5.32
CA LYS A 65 -22.04 -4.47 -5.60
C LYS A 65 -21.20 -4.38 -4.32
N PRO A 66 -20.62 -5.48 -3.81
CA PRO A 66 -19.83 -5.46 -2.58
C PRO A 66 -18.39 -5.02 -2.87
N HIS A 67 -17.58 -4.82 -1.81
CA HIS A 67 -16.15 -4.56 -1.94
C HIS A 67 -15.45 -5.66 -2.77
N SER A 68 -14.42 -5.31 -3.56
CA SER A 68 -13.77 -6.25 -4.50
C SER A 68 -13.24 -7.50 -3.80
N GLN A 69 -12.68 -7.36 -2.60
CA GLN A 69 -12.15 -8.49 -1.85
C GLN A 69 -13.24 -9.44 -1.33
N VAL A 70 -14.43 -8.91 -1.05
CA VAL A 70 -15.60 -9.73 -0.69
C VAL A 70 -16.07 -10.52 -1.91
N GLN A 71 -16.01 -9.94 -3.11
CA GLN A 71 -16.30 -10.67 -4.35
C GLN A 71 -15.30 -11.79 -4.58
N SER A 72 -14.01 -11.54 -4.35
CA SER A 72 -12.95 -12.54 -4.46
C SER A 72 -13.19 -13.72 -3.51
N LEU A 73 -13.47 -13.45 -2.23
CA LEU A 73 -13.80 -14.49 -1.26
C LEU A 73 -15.07 -15.26 -1.66
N GLY A 74 -16.14 -14.55 -2.04
CA GLY A 74 -17.38 -15.17 -2.50
C GLY A 74 -17.19 -16.07 -3.72
N GLY A 75 -16.31 -15.71 -4.65
CA GLY A 75 -15.94 -16.53 -5.80
C GLY A 75 -15.19 -17.81 -5.42
N VAL A 76 -14.28 -17.75 -4.45
CA VAL A 76 -13.53 -18.90 -3.93
C VAL A 76 -14.45 -19.86 -3.15
N VAL A 77 -15.32 -19.31 -2.30
CA VAL A 77 -16.38 -20.08 -1.61
C VAL A 77 -17.32 -20.72 -2.62
N GLY A 78 -17.66 -19.97 -3.68
CA GLY A 78 -18.41 -20.47 -4.84
C GLY A 78 -17.80 -21.72 -5.46
N ALA A 79 -16.51 -21.62 -5.77
CA ALA A 79 -15.72 -22.70 -6.33
C ALA A 79 -15.58 -23.94 -5.43
N ALA A 80 -15.64 -23.76 -4.11
CA ALA A 80 -15.57 -24.86 -3.15
C ALA A 80 -16.87 -25.69 -3.07
N VAL A 81 -18.04 -25.06 -3.29
CA VAL A 81 -19.36 -25.68 -3.09
C VAL A 81 -19.90 -26.39 -4.33
N GLU A 82 -19.58 -25.93 -5.56
CA GLU A 82 -20.20 -26.41 -6.80
C GLU A 82 -19.28 -27.30 -7.67
N PRO A 83 -19.67 -28.54 -8.05
CA PRO A 83 -18.99 -29.33 -9.09
C PRO A 83 -19.46 -29.01 -10.54
N VAL A 84 -18.69 -29.47 -11.54
CA VAL A 84 -18.28 -28.79 -12.80
C VAL A 84 -19.13 -28.99 -14.08
N GLN A 85 -19.11 -28.00 -15.01
CA GLN A 85 -18.81 -28.24 -16.44
C GLN A 85 -17.53 -27.48 -16.84
N ALA A 86 -16.56 -28.22 -17.38
CA ALA A 86 -15.25 -27.72 -17.78
C ALA A 86 -15.38 -26.96 -19.09
N LEU A 87 -14.77 -25.78 -19.22
CA LEU A 87 -14.34 -25.23 -20.52
C LEU A 87 -13.32 -24.06 -20.44
N THR A 88 -12.86 -23.61 -19.27
CA THR A 88 -11.79 -22.60 -19.18
C THR A 88 -10.66 -23.06 -18.28
N SER A 89 -9.50 -23.36 -18.89
CA SER A 89 -8.26 -23.55 -18.13
C SER A 89 -7.92 -22.26 -17.37
N TRP A 90 -7.35 -22.40 -16.18
CA TRP A 90 -6.82 -21.28 -15.39
C TRP A 90 -5.79 -20.46 -16.19
N GLU A 91 -5.08 -21.10 -17.13
CA GLU A 91 -4.16 -20.45 -18.08
C GLU A 91 -4.85 -19.40 -18.98
N LYS A 92 -6.17 -19.52 -19.17
CA LYS A 92 -7.00 -18.59 -19.97
C LYS A 92 -7.80 -17.61 -19.12
N VAL A 93 -7.78 -17.75 -17.79
CA VAL A 93 -8.42 -16.79 -16.88
C VAL A 93 -7.45 -15.64 -16.62
N GLY A 94 -7.44 -14.67 -17.53
CA GLY A 94 -6.66 -13.44 -17.38
C GLY A 94 -6.25 -12.80 -18.69
N ALA A 95 -6.90 -11.68 -19.01
CA ALA A 95 -6.48 -10.61 -19.89
C ALA A 95 -6.18 -10.93 -21.37
N ASP A 96 -7.14 -10.56 -22.23
CA ASP A 96 -6.88 -10.18 -23.62
C ASP A 96 -5.68 -9.21 -23.70
N TRP A 97 -4.96 -9.17 -24.83
CA TRP A 97 -3.72 -8.38 -24.99
C TRP A 97 -3.85 -6.87 -24.66
N LEU A 98 -5.08 -6.34 -24.58
CA LEU A 98 -5.42 -4.97 -24.19
C LEU A 98 -5.56 -4.75 -22.66
N GLU A 99 -5.49 -5.80 -21.83
CA GLU A 99 -5.88 -5.78 -20.41
C GLU A 99 -4.73 -5.82 -19.39
N LEU A 100 -3.49 -5.50 -19.75
CA LEU A 100 -2.36 -5.46 -18.80
C LEU A 100 -1.92 -4.02 -18.49
N CYS A 101 -2.84 -3.25 -17.90
CA CYS A 101 -2.60 -1.87 -17.48
C CYS A 101 -1.60 -1.79 -16.30
N GLN A 102 -0.59 -0.93 -16.43
CA GLN A 102 0.45 -0.71 -15.40
C GLN A 102 -0.09 -0.17 -14.07
N HIS A 103 -1.19 0.61 -14.08
CA HIS A 103 -1.78 1.22 -12.88
C HIS A 103 -2.45 0.19 -11.96
N VAL A 104 -2.96 -0.90 -12.53
CA VAL A 104 -3.67 -1.95 -11.79
C VAL A 104 -2.88 -3.27 -11.74
N ALA A 105 -1.58 -3.21 -12.04
CA ALA A 105 -0.68 -4.36 -12.05
C ALA A 105 -0.76 -5.21 -10.77
N LEU A 106 -0.83 -4.57 -9.61
CA LEU A 106 -0.92 -5.27 -8.31
C LEU A 106 -2.26 -5.96 -8.11
N ASN A 107 -3.34 -5.42 -8.68
CA ASN A 107 -4.65 -6.08 -8.65
C ASN A 107 -4.70 -7.31 -9.56
N TYR A 108 -4.00 -7.29 -10.71
CA TYR A 108 -3.90 -8.47 -11.57
C TYR A 108 -3.17 -9.61 -10.88
N ILE A 109 -2.18 -9.31 -10.05
CA ILE A 109 -1.47 -10.31 -9.26
C ILE A 109 -2.43 -10.99 -8.27
N ALA A 110 -3.13 -10.19 -7.44
CA ALA A 110 -4.11 -10.72 -6.49
C ALA A 110 -5.26 -11.46 -7.20
N GLY A 111 -5.75 -10.92 -8.31
CA GLY A 111 -6.82 -11.52 -9.12
C GLY A 111 -6.42 -12.84 -9.77
N ALA A 112 -5.19 -12.93 -10.31
CA ALA A 112 -4.67 -14.16 -10.89
C ALA A 112 -4.53 -15.27 -9.83
N ARG A 113 -4.04 -14.93 -8.63
CA ARG A 113 -3.98 -15.86 -7.51
C ARG A 113 -5.37 -16.36 -7.10
N VAL A 114 -6.34 -15.45 -6.90
CA VAL A 114 -7.71 -15.84 -6.56
C VAL A 114 -8.35 -16.71 -7.65
N GLY A 115 -8.09 -16.39 -8.91
CA GLY A 115 -8.55 -17.16 -10.07
C GLY A 115 -7.96 -18.58 -10.12
N GLU A 116 -6.65 -18.72 -9.86
CA GLU A 116 -5.96 -20.01 -9.74
C GLU A 116 -6.57 -20.86 -8.62
N VAL A 117 -6.75 -20.30 -7.42
CA VAL A 117 -7.37 -20.98 -6.28
C VAL A 117 -8.78 -21.47 -6.63
N ALA A 118 -9.62 -20.60 -7.18
CA ALA A 118 -10.99 -20.94 -7.57
C ALA A 118 -11.04 -21.98 -8.69
N ALA A 119 -10.09 -21.97 -9.63
CA ALA A 119 -10.01 -22.98 -10.68
C ALA A 119 -9.62 -24.36 -10.13
N ARG A 120 -8.61 -24.41 -9.24
CA ARG A 120 -8.15 -25.64 -8.58
C ARG A 120 -9.24 -26.28 -7.72
N LEU A 121 -9.93 -25.49 -6.91
CA LEU A 121 -11.07 -25.96 -6.09
C LEU A 121 -12.18 -26.59 -6.96
N ARG A 122 -12.56 -25.94 -8.06
CA ARG A 122 -13.56 -26.48 -9.01
C ARG A 122 -13.10 -27.79 -9.63
N ALA A 123 -11.84 -27.85 -10.07
CA ALA A 123 -11.25 -29.01 -10.71
C ALA A 123 -11.02 -30.20 -9.76
N GLY A 124 -11.12 -30.00 -8.44
CA GLY A 124 -10.76 -31.02 -7.45
C GLY A 124 -9.25 -31.20 -7.27
N ASP A 125 -8.44 -30.30 -7.83
CA ASP A 125 -6.98 -30.28 -7.70
C ASP A 125 -6.57 -29.47 -6.47
N HIS A 126 -6.87 -30.00 -5.28
CA HIS A 126 -6.71 -29.29 -4.01
C HIS A 126 -5.24 -29.22 -3.55
N VAL A 127 -4.88 -28.12 -2.88
CA VAL A 127 -3.57 -27.95 -2.23
C VAL A 127 -3.70 -27.84 -0.71
N PRO A 128 -2.68 -28.25 0.07
CA PRO A 128 -2.81 -28.34 1.52
C PRO A 128 -3.03 -26.99 2.22
N PHE A 129 -2.47 -25.91 1.69
CA PHE A 129 -2.59 -24.53 2.17
C PHE A 129 -1.98 -23.58 1.14
N LEU A 130 -2.20 -22.28 1.24
CA LEU A 130 -1.62 -21.29 0.33
C LEU A 130 -0.19 -20.93 0.77
N LEU A 131 0.74 -20.86 -0.18
CA LEU A 131 2.13 -20.47 0.06
C LEU A 131 2.25 -18.99 0.40
N SER A 132 1.39 -18.15 -0.17
CA SER A 132 1.51 -16.69 -0.05
C SER A 132 0.81 -16.10 1.19
N VAL A 133 0.35 -16.92 2.13
CA VAL A 133 -0.31 -16.43 3.36
C VAL A 133 0.70 -15.59 4.15
N PRO A 134 0.41 -14.32 4.48
CA PRO A 134 1.34 -13.50 5.24
C PRO A 134 1.72 -14.13 6.59
N SER A 135 2.98 -14.03 6.98
CA SER A 135 3.48 -14.40 8.32
C SER A 135 3.08 -13.35 9.38
N GLY A 136 2.58 -12.18 8.94
CA GLY A 136 2.16 -11.09 9.81
C GLY A 136 1.28 -10.05 9.11
N PRO A 137 0.97 -8.92 9.77
CA PRO A 137 -0.04 -7.97 9.31
C PRO A 137 0.40 -7.11 8.12
N THR A 138 1.69 -7.09 7.76
CA THR A 138 2.24 -6.26 6.67
C THR A 138 1.99 -6.86 5.29
N GLY A 139 1.62 -8.14 5.23
CA GLY A 139 1.58 -8.91 3.99
C GLY A 139 2.88 -9.65 3.68
N ALA A 140 3.95 -9.46 4.46
CA ALA A 140 5.22 -10.17 4.29
C ALA A 140 5.08 -11.67 4.56
N VAL A 141 5.87 -12.46 3.86
CA VAL A 141 6.10 -13.89 4.13
C VAL A 141 7.55 -14.03 4.53
N GLU A 142 7.80 -14.62 5.70
CA GLU A 142 9.16 -14.86 6.15
C GLU A 142 9.84 -15.93 5.25
N PRO A 143 11.13 -15.77 4.92
CA PRO A 143 11.87 -16.71 4.08
C PRO A 143 11.77 -18.16 4.56
N TYR A 144 11.95 -18.40 5.85
CA TYR A 144 11.91 -19.75 6.41
C TYR A 144 10.50 -20.35 6.35
N ASP A 145 9.46 -19.55 6.60
CA ASP A 145 8.06 -20.02 6.52
C ASP A 145 7.72 -20.45 5.09
N LEU A 146 8.17 -19.70 4.07
CA LEU A 146 7.96 -20.08 2.66
C LEU A 146 8.65 -21.41 2.32
N VAL A 147 9.89 -21.60 2.78
CA VAL A 147 10.64 -22.84 2.53
C VAL A 147 10.00 -24.02 3.26
N ALA A 148 9.59 -23.83 4.51
CA ALA A 148 8.92 -24.86 5.30
C ALA A 148 7.57 -25.28 4.67
N ARG A 149 6.84 -24.31 4.12
CA ARG A 149 5.61 -24.54 3.34
C ARG A 149 5.87 -25.38 2.09
N LEU A 150 6.94 -25.08 1.34
CA LEU A 150 7.32 -25.86 0.15
C LEU A 150 7.81 -27.27 0.50
N ALA A 151 8.56 -27.44 1.58
CA ALA A 151 8.98 -28.75 2.06
C ALA A 151 7.78 -29.68 2.35
N GLU A 152 6.69 -29.12 2.88
CA GLU A 152 5.47 -29.87 3.13
C GLU A 152 4.70 -30.19 1.83
N TYR A 153 4.72 -29.30 0.83
CA TYR A 153 4.22 -29.60 -0.52
C TYR A 153 4.98 -30.78 -1.15
N GLU A 154 6.30 -30.78 -1.06
CA GLU A 154 7.16 -31.87 -1.53
C GLU A 154 6.85 -33.19 -0.81
N ARG A 155 6.77 -33.16 0.53
CA ARG A 155 6.41 -34.34 1.34
C ARG A 155 5.06 -34.93 0.96
N LEU A 156 4.12 -34.10 0.52
CA LEU A 156 2.78 -34.51 0.09
C LEU A 156 2.69 -34.84 -1.42
N GLY A 157 3.77 -34.64 -2.18
CA GLY A 157 3.78 -34.85 -3.63
C GLY A 157 2.89 -33.88 -4.40
N VAL A 158 2.61 -32.70 -3.84
CA VAL A 158 1.73 -31.68 -4.44
C VAL A 158 2.55 -30.58 -5.08
N ARG A 159 2.22 -30.19 -6.31
CA ARG A 159 2.86 -29.05 -6.99
C ARG A 159 2.17 -27.72 -6.65
N PRO A 160 2.94 -26.66 -6.36
CA PRO A 160 2.38 -25.34 -6.10
C PRO A 160 1.82 -24.71 -7.38
N GLY A 161 0.80 -23.87 -7.21
CA GLY A 161 0.25 -23.07 -8.30
C GLY A 161 1.20 -21.92 -8.65
N PRO A 162 1.42 -21.60 -9.94
CA PRO A 162 2.37 -20.56 -10.34
C PRO A 162 1.98 -19.15 -9.88
N ALA A 163 0.70 -18.82 -9.73
CA ALA A 163 0.24 -17.52 -9.26
C ALA A 163 0.36 -17.38 -7.73
N ASP A 164 0.00 -18.40 -6.96
CA ASP A 164 0.18 -18.39 -5.50
C ASP A 164 1.67 -18.40 -5.11
N LEU A 165 2.50 -19.25 -5.74
CA LEU A 165 3.96 -19.19 -5.54
C LEU A 165 4.55 -17.86 -5.99
N GLY A 166 4.10 -17.33 -7.14
CA GLY A 166 4.52 -16.01 -7.61
C GLY A 166 4.21 -14.91 -6.59
N GLN A 167 3.02 -14.93 -5.99
CA GLN A 167 2.66 -13.98 -4.95
C GLN A 167 3.47 -14.19 -3.66
N ALA A 168 3.78 -15.44 -3.31
CA ALA A 168 4.62 -15.75 -2.15
C ALA A 168 6.04 -15.19 -2.32
N LEU A 169 6.63 -15.33 -3.52
CA LEU A 169 7.92 -14.72 -3.86
C LEU A 169 7.87 -13.19 -3.75
N LEU A 170 6.83 -12.53 -4.29
CA LEU A 170 6.70 -11.08 -4.19
C LEU A 170 6.51 -10.56 -2.75
N ARG A 171 6.00 -11.40 -1.84
CA ARG A 171 5.88 -11.12 -0.40
C ARG A 171 7.11 -11.51 0.41
N CYS A 172 8.01 -12.30 -0.16
CA CYS A 172 9.22 -12.81 0.46
C CYS A 172 10.44 -12.08 -0.10
N GLY A 173 11.03 -11.20 0.69
CA GLY A 173 12.18 -10.38 0.29
C GLY A 173 12.90 -9.86 1.53
N GLY A 174 13.77 -8.86 1.33
CA GLY A 174 14.54 -8.26 2.43
C GLY A 174 15.97 -8.79 2.52
N PRO A 175 16.63 -8.66 3.69
CA PRO A 175 17.99 -9.16 3.90
C PRO A 175 18.10 -10.65 3.58
N VAL A 176 19.19 -11.04 2.92
CA VAL A 176 19.43 -12.45 2.60
C VAL A 176 19.63 -13.24 3.89
N ASP A 177 18.79 -14.27 4.07
CA ASP A 177 18.95 -15.28 5.11
C ASP A 177 19.66 -16.52 4.54
N PRO A 178 20.95 -16.76 4.87
CA PRO A 178 21.68 -17.91 4.36
C PRO A 178 21.11 -19.26 4.79
N GLU A 179 20.40 -19.33 5.91
CA GLU A 179 19.78 -20.56 6.40
C GLU A 179 18.55 -20.92 5.57
N ALA A 180 17.65 -19.96 5.34
CA ALA A 180 16.52 -20.15 4.45
C ALA A 180 16.96 -20.50 3.01
N VAL A 181 18.04 -19.88 2.51
CA VAL A 181 18.63 -20.25 1.19
C VAL A 181 19.07 -21.71 1.16
N ARG A 182 19.87 -22.16 2.15
CA ARG A 182 20.33 -23.56 2.21
C ARG A 182 19.17 -24.55 2.35
N ALA A 183 18.16 -24.21 3.15
CA ALA A 183 16.97 -25.03 3.31
C ALA A 183 16.19 -25.15 1.99
N ALA A 184 16.08 -24.05 1.21
CA ALA A 184 15.45 -24.07 -0.11
C ALA A 184 16.25 -24.90 -1.14
N GLU A 185 17.58 -24.84 -1.10
CA GLU A 185 18.48 -25.65 -1.95
C GLU A 185 18.39 -27.15 -1.66
N GLY A 186 18.01 -27.52 -0.44
CA GLY A 186 17.85 -28.92 -0.03
C GLY A 186 16.55 -29.58 -0.50
N LEU A 187 15.63 -28.84 -1.11
CA LEU A 187 14.40 -29.38 -1.68
C LEU A 187 14.68 -30.05 -3.03
N GLU A 188 14.09 -31.21 -3.26
CA GLU A 188 14.13 -31.93 -4.54
C GLU A 188 13.20 -31.29 -5.59
N LEU A 189 12.19 -30.54 -5.13
CA LEU A 189 11.23 -29.82 -5.95
C LEU A 189 11.91 -28.69 -6.76
N GLU A 190 11.59 -28.58 -8.06
CA GLU A 190 12.13 -27.52 -8.95
C GLU A 190 11.90 -26.10 -8.40
N GLU A 191 10.75 -25.88 -7.76
CA GLU A 191 10.39 -24.62 -7.13
C GLU A 191 11.32 -24.26 -5.95
N GLY A 192 11.95 -25.23 -5.30
CA GLY A 192 12.95 -25.02 -4.25
C GLY A 192 14.18 -24.28 -4.77
N ALA A 193 14.74 -24.73 -5.91
CA ALA A 193 15.85 -24.04 -6.57
C ALA A 193 15.49 -22.61 -6.99
N ARG A 194 14.24 -22.38 -7.42
CA ARG A 194 13.71 -21.05 -7.75
C ARG A 194 13.61 -20.15 -6.51
N VAL A 195 13.09 -20.65 -5.39
CA VAL A 195 13.03 -19.90 -4.12
C VAL A 195 14.43 -19.58 -3.63
N ALA A 196 15.36 -20.54 -3.65
CA ALA A 196 16.74 -20.30 -3.28
C ALA A 196 17.37 -19.17 -4.12
N ALA A 197 17.18 -19.19 -5.44
CA ALA A 197 17.66 -18.13 -6.33
C ALA A 197 17.05 -16.76 -6.01
N TRP A 198 15.75 -16.71 -5.72
CA TRP A 198 15.05 -15.49 -5.34
C TRP A 198 15.56 -14.91 -4.00
N LEU A 199 15.73 -15.76 -2.99
CA LEU A 199 16.25 -15.38 -1.67
C LEU A 199 17.69 -14.86 -1.77
N ARG A 200 18.56 -15.50 -2.57
CA ARG A 200 19.94 -15.02 -2.79
C ARG A 200 19.99 -13.63 -3.44
N GLN A 201 18.99 -13.29 -4.25
CA GLN A 201 18.88 -11.97 -4.88
C GLN A 201 18.29 -10.90 -3.94
N GLY A 202 17.80 -11.28 -2.75
CA GLY A 202 17.11 -10.38 -1.81
C GLY A 202 15.67 -10.05 -2.21
N GLY A 203 15.09 -10.83 -3.12
CA GLY A 203 13.73 -10.67 -3.63
C GLY A 203 13.64 -9.84 -4.92
N LEU A 204 12.53 -9.10 -5.08
CA LEU A 204 12.27 -8.32 -6.29
C LEU A 204 13.31 -7.19 -6.43
N PRO A 205 13.96 -7.01 -7.59
CA PRO A 205 14.90 -5.92 -7.79
C PRO A 205 14.24 -4.54 -7.63
N ARG A 206 14.98 -3.59 -7.04
CA ARG A 206 14.51 -2.19 -6.94
C ARG A 206 14.69 -1.51 -8.31
N PRO A 207 13.64 -0.94 -8.92
CA PRO A 207 13.80 -0.22 -10.16
C PRO A 207 14.53 1.12 -9.94
N VAL A 208 15.03 1.68 -11.04
CA VAL A 208 15.48 3.07 -11.08
C VAL A 208 14.24 3.98 -11.12
N TRP A 209 14.24 5.01 -10.28
CA TRP A 209 13.12 5.93 -10.11
C TRP A 209 13.37 7.25 -10.82
N TRP A 210 12.30 7.91 -11.26
CA TRP A 210 12.33 9.34 -11.57
C TRP A 210 11.13 10.04 -10.95
N ARG A 211 11.33 11.32 -10.64
CA ARG A 211 10.30 12.24 -10.20
C ARG A 211 9.93 13.14 -11.36
N GLU A 212 8.64 13.33 -11.59
CA GLU A 212 8.17 14.24 -12.63
C GLU A 212 6.94 15.03 -12.20
N ARG A 213 6.88 16.27 -12.68
CA ARG A 213 5.71 17.14 -12.55
C ARG A 213 4.78 16.89 -13.73
N GLU A 214 3.48 16.92 -13.44
CA GLU A 214 2.43 16.89 -14.44
C GLU A 214 2.60 18.01 -15.45
N ALA A 215 2.73 17.61 -16.72
CA ALA A 215 2.87 18.53 -17.84
C ALA A 215 1.67 19.48 -17.95
N GLY A 216 1.96 20.69 -18.41
CA GLY A 216 0.98 21.77 -18.56
C GLY A 216 1.09 22.84 -17.47
N GLU A 217 0.54 24.01 -17.76
CA GLU A 217 0.44 25.08 -16.78
C GLU A 217 -0.59 24.73 -15.69
N PRO A 218 -0.41 25.18 -14.44
CA PRO A 218 -1.38 24.97 -13.39
C PRO A 218 -2.76 25.56 -13.73
N GLU A 219 -3.75 24.69 -13.90
CA GLU A 219 -5.13 25.07 -14.19
C GLU A 219 -5.99 25.09 -12.92
N ARG A 220 -7.23 25.57 -13.01
CA ARG A 220 -8.18 25.50 -11.88
C ARG A 220 -8.54 24.04 -11.58
N PRO A 221 -8.85 23.70 -10.31
CA PRO A 221 -9.40 22.40 -9.94
C PRO A 221 -10.53 21.96 -10.88
N SER A 222 -10.44 20.72 -11.36
CA SER A 222 -11.44 20.13 -12.25
C SER A 222 -12.28 19.11 -11.50
N ARG A 223 -13.59 19.10 -11.72
CA ARG A 223 -14.45 18.03 -11.21
C ARG A 223 -14.40 16.75 -12.05
N ARG A 224 -13.72 16.81 -13.21
CA ARG A 224 -13.52 15.63 -14.06
C ARG A 224 -12.42 14.77 -13.42
N ARG A 225 -12.81 13.61 -12.90
CA ARG A 225 -11.89 12.58 -12.41
C ARG A 225 -10.82 12.28 -13.45
N GLY A 226 -9.55 12.33 -13.04
CA GLY A 226 -8.42 12.04 -13.92
C GLY A 226 -8.07 13.15 -14.91
N ALA A 227 -8.64 14.35 -14.76
CA ALA A 227 -8.17 15.52 -15.50
C ALA A 227 -6.73 15.83 -15.10
N ARG A 228 -5.89 16.13 -16.11
CA ARG A 228 -4.56 16.69 -15.92
C ARG A 228 -4.69 18.19 -15.84
N ILE A 229 -4.20 18.78 -14.77
CA ILE A 229 -4.36 20.22 -14.49
C ILE A 229 -3.02 20.88 -14.16
N GLY A 230 -1.88 20.24 -14.46
CA GLY A 230 -0.53 20.81 -14.37
C GLY A 230 -0.03 21.04 -12.93
N ARG A 231 -0.67 20.41 -11.95
CA ARG A 231 -0.51 20.69 -10.51
C ARG A 231 0.04 19.52 -9.70
N ARG A 232 0.27 18.37 -10.31
CA ARG A 232 0.63 17.16 -9.56
C ARG A 232 2.08 16.80 -9.79
N ILE A 233 2.67 16.17 -8.81
CA ILE A 233 3.99 15.54 -8.84
C ILE A 233 3.78 14.04 -8.67
N TYR A 234 4.43 13.27 -9.52
CA TYR A 234 4.38 11.82 -9.50
C TYR A 234 5.78 11.21 -9.53
N VAL A 235 5.82 9.90 -9.32
CA VAL A 235 7.02 9.09 -9.39
C VAL A 235 6.77 7.97 -10.38
N GLY A 236 7.65 7.85 -11.37
CA GLY A 236 7.71 6.73 -12.29
C GLY A 236 8.93 5.86 -12.01
N HIS A 237 9.00 4.70 -12.65
CA HIS A 237 10.15 3.82 -12.52
C HIS A 237 10.43 3.02 -13.80
N GLU A 238 11.70 2.69 -14.02
CA GLU A 238 12.14 1.89 -15.17
C GLU A 238 11.65 0.44 -15.06
N ALA A 239 11.74 -0.31 -16.16
CA ALA A 239 11.37 -1.71 -16.16
C ALA A 239 12.14 -2.50 -15.08
N ILE A 240 11.47 -3.50 -14.48
CA ILE A 240 12.05 -4.37 -13.46
C ILE A 240 12.47 -5.68 -14.13
N GLU A 241 13.66 -6.16 -13.82
CA GLU A 241 14.17 -7.44 -14.32
C GLU A 241 13.40 -8.63 -13.71
N GLY A 242 13.48 -9.80 -14.36
CA GLY A 242 12.87 -11.03 -13.84
C GLY A 242 11.43 -11.31 -14.28
N ARG A 243 10.86 -10.52 -15.21
CA ARG A 243 9.51 -10.71 -15.77
C ARG A 243 9.22 -12.16 -16.21
N GLY A 244 10.17 -12.80 -16.87
CA GLY A 244 10.02 -14.16 -17.41
C GLY A 244 9.87 -15.25 -16.34
N ALA A 245 10.22 -14.94 -15.09
CA ALA A 245 10.08 -15.85 -13.96
C ALA A 245 8.67 -15.85 -13.35
N PHE A 246 7.72 -15.08 -13.89
CA PHE A 246 6.37 -14.94 -13.33
C PHE A 246 5.26 -15.21 -14.37
N PRO A 247 4.05 -15.60 -13.91
CA PRO A 247 2.90 -15.77 -14.79
C PRO A 247 2.62 -14.52 -15.63
N ARG A 248 2.06 -14.71 -16.81
CA ARG A 248 1.75 -13.62 -17.74
C ARG A 248 0.91 -12.49 -17.11
N ALA A 249 -0.01 -12.83 -16.21
CA ALA A 249 -0.83 -11.86 -15.49
C ALA A 249 -0.01 -10.86 -14.63
N PHE A 250 1.22 -11.22 -14.26
CA PHE A 250 2.09 -10.38 -13.42
C PHE A 250 2.96 -9.44 -14.27
N TRP A 251 3.02 -9.65 -15.58
CA TRP A 251 3.98 -8.96 -16.46
C TRP A 251 3.86 -7.44 -16.45
N SER A 252 2.68 -6.89 -16.12
CA SER A 252 2.48 -5.44 -15.94
C SER A 252 3.29 -4.84 -14.80
N LEU A 253 3.61 -5.62 -13.77
CA LEU A 253 4.47 -5.17 -12.66
C LEU A 253 5.86 -4.80 -13.15
N PHE A 254 6.39 -5.62 -14.07
CA PHE A 254 7.77 -5.54 -14.54
C PHE A 254 7.98 -4.51 -15.66
N ARG A 255 6.91 -3.93 -16.22
CA ARG A 255 7.03 -2.89 -17.23
C ARG A 255 7.49 -1.58 -16.58
N LYS A 256 8.11 -0.72 -17.39
CA LYS A 256 8.29 0.70 -17.06
C LYS A 256 6.95 1.27 -16.60
N PHE A 257 6.95 1.97 -15.47
CA PHE A 257 5.77 2.63 -14.94
C PHE A 257 5.80 4.12 -15.29
N GLU A 258 4.94 4.53 -16.21
CA GLU A 258 4.76 5.93 -16.61
C GLU A 258 3.49 6.52 -15.95
N PRO A 259 3.61 7.35 -14.90
CA PRO A 259 2.45 7.84 -14.15
C PRO A 259 1.54 8.74 -14.98
N HIS A 260 2.05 9.31 -16.09
CA HIS A 260 1.28 10.12 -17.02
C HIS A 260 0.67 9.35 -18.18
N LEU A 261 0.66 8.02 -18.19
CA LEU A 261 -0.04 7.30 -19.27
C LEU A 261 -1.56 7.39 -19.05
N SER A 262 -2.30 7.99 -19.99
CA SER A 262 -3.77 8.05 -19.87
C SER A 262 -4.34 6.64 -19.95
N CYS A 263 -5.21 6.28 -18.99
CA CYS A 263 -5.81 4.96 -18.97
C CYS A 263 -7.29 5.05 -18.56
N PRO A 264 -8.21 4.34 -19.26
CA PRO A 264 -9.62 4.27 -18.86
C PRO A 264 -9.83 3.79 -17.41
N HIS A 265 -8.88 3.00 -16.88
CA HIS A 265 -8.89 2.55 -15.48
C HIS A 265 -8.83 3.68 -14.45
N TRP A 266 -8.50 4.91 -14.83
CA TRP A 266 -8.64 6.08 -13.95
C TRP A 266 -10.11 6.40 -13.60
N SER A 267 -11.06 5.83 -14.34
CA SER A 267 -12.50 5.87 -14.05
C SER A 267 -13.04 4.59 -13.38
N MET A 268 -12.19 3.58 -13.18
CA MET A 268 -12.51 2.27 -12.59
C MET A 268 -12.43 2.32 -11.04
N PRO A 269 -12.82 1.25 -10.32
CA PRO A 269 -12.90 1.27 -8.85
C PRO A 269 -11.61 1.74 -8.18
N ASP A 270 -11.76 2.38 -7.03
CA ASP A 270 -10.62 2.89 -6.27
C ASP A 270 -9.79 1.74 -5.69
N TYR A 271 -8.54 1.61 -6.14
CA TYR A 271 -7.60 0.58 -5.67
C TYR A 271 -6.72 1.06 -4.52
N ARG A 272 -7.01 2.23 -3.93
CA ARG A 272 -6.35 2.74 -2.72
C ARG A 272 -6.75 1.95 -1.47
N ASN A 273 -6.34 0.69 -1.39
CA ASN A 273 -6.61 -0.18 -0.25
C ASN A 273 -5.33 -0.87 0.26
N ALA A 274 -5.39 -1.39 1.49
CA ALA A 274 -4.28 -2.07 2.14
C ALA A 274 -3.84 -3.34 1.38
N HIS A 275 -4.76 -4.04 0.69
CA HIS A 275 -4.46 -5.26 -0.09
C HIS A 275 -3.47 -5.00 -1.24
N THR A 276 -3.59 -3.83 -1.89
CA THR A 276 -2.65 -3.40 -2.93
C THR A 276 -1.24 -3.27 -2.38
N VAL A 277 -1.09 -2.68 -1.19
CA VAL A 277 0.21 -2.54 -0.51
C VAL A 277 0.75 -3.89 -0.06
N ALA A 278 -0.10 -4.75 0.50
CA ALA A 278 0.25 -6.10 0.94
C ALA A 278 0.61 -7.06 -0.21
N THR A 279 0.46 -6.63 -1.47
CA THR A 279 0.97 -7.40 -2.62
C THR A 279 2.50 -7.33 -2.68
N LEU A 280 3.09 -6.21 -2.26
CA LEU A 280 4.53 -5.92 -2.30
C LEU A 280 5.03 -5.29 -0.97
N PRO A 281 5.00 -6.04 0.14
CA PRO A 281 5.37 -5.55 1.46
C PRO A 281 6.81 -5.02 1.55
N TRP A 282 7.71 -5.50 0.69
CA TRP A 282 9.10 -5.04 0.61
C TRP A 282 9.34 -3.89 -0.37
N HIS A 283 8.32 -3.51 -1.15
CA HIS A 283 8.41 -2.46 -2.18
C HIS A 283 7.24 -1.47 -2.11
N PRO A 284 7.05 -0.77 -0.97
CA PRO A 284 5.96 0.19 -0.81
C PRO A 284 6.07 1.35 -1.80
N GLU A 285 7.26 1.69 -2.30
CA GLU A 285 7.44 2.69 -3.37
C GLU A 285 6.74 2.30 -4.68
N ILE A 286 6.78 1.00 -5.06
CA ILE A 286 6.13 0.50 -6.29
C ILE A 286 4.61 0.61 -6.17
N ALA A 287 4.08 0.28 -4.98
CA ALA A 287 2.67 0.40 -4.67
C ALA A 287 2.24 1.88 -4.61
N ALA A 288 2.97 2.71 -3.85
CA ALA A 288 2.67 4.13 -3.70
C ALA A 288 2.66 4.86 -5.03
N ALA A 289 3.67 4.65 -5.89
CA ALA A 289 3.77 5.28 -7.21
C ALA A 289 2.51 5.06 -8.07
N ARG A 290 1.95 3.84 -8.04
CA ARG A 290 0.72 3.48 -8.76
C ARG A 290 -0.56 4.03 -8.15
N LEU A 291 -0.52 4.40 -6.86
CA LEU A 291 -1.65 4.97 -6.13
C LEU A 291 -1.65 6.52 -6.15
N LEU A 292 -0.55 7.16 -6.56
CA LEU A 292 -0.40 8.62 -6.53
C LEU A 292 -1.49 9.36 -7.31
N THR A 293 -1.92 8.86 -8.47
CA THR A 293 -3.01 9.48 -9.25
C THR A 293 -4.32 9.56 -8.46
N GLY A 294 -4.66 8.50 -7.73
CA GLY A 294 -5.89 8.45 -6.93
C GLY A 294 -5.82 9.38 -5.71
N VAL A 295 -4.71 9.36 -4.96
CA VAL A 295 -4.56 10.20 -3.76
C VAL A 295 -4.39 11.68 -4.10
N ALA A 296 -3.70 12.02 -5.19
CA ALA A 296 -3.60 13.40 -5.65
C ALA A 296 -4.99 13.97 -6.00
N SER A 297 -5.84 13.17 -6.64
CA SER A 297 -7.23 13.55 -6.95
C SER A 297 -8.09 13.82 -5.71
N ALA A 298 -7.78 13.24 -4.56
CA ALA A 298 -8.49 13.53 -3.32
C ALA A 298 -8.07 14.88 -2.70
N ALA A 299 -6.88 15.39 -3.04
CA ALA A 299 -6.40 16.70 -2.63
C ALA A 299 -6.96 17.85 -3.50
N ASP A 300 -7.06 17.65 -4.82
CA ASP A 300 -7.33 18.75 -5.77
C ASP A 300 -8.59 18.62 -6.64
N GLN A 301 -9.34 17.49 -6.60
CA GLN A 301 -10.53 17.25 -7.44
C GLN A 301 -11.76 16.76 -6.66
N ASP A 302 -11.85 17.01 -5.34
CA ASP A 302 -12.95 16.57 -4.47
C ASP A 302 -13.24 15.05 -4.57
N GLY A 303 -12.19 14.25 -4.73
CA GLY A 303 -12.29 12.79 -4.82
C GLY A 303 -12.85 12.14 -3.55
N SER A 304 -13.43 10.94 -3.69
CA SER A 304 -13.84 10.12 -2.55
C SER A 304 -12.62 9.68 -1.74
N GLY A 305 -12.72 9.64 -0.41
CA GLY A 305 -11.62 9.15 0.43
C GLY A 305 -11.49 7.62 0.38
N SER A 306 -10.26 7.12 0.50
CA SER A 306 -9.97 5.68 0.66
C SER A 306 -8.68 5.53 1.46
N PRO A 307 -8.77 5.58 2.80
CA PRO A 307 -7.61 5.89 3.64
C PRO A 307 -6.71 4.69 3.98
N SER A 308 -7.18 3.46 3.79
CA SER A 308 -6.54 2.28 4.39
C SER A 308 -5.12 2.01 3.88
N PHE A 309 -4.82 2.39 2.63
CA PHE A 309 -3.49 2.20 2.06
C PHE A 309 -2.40 3.08 2.71
N LEU A 310 -2.72 4.29 3.22
CA LEU A 310 -1.72 5.21 3.77
C LEU A 310 -1.04 4.63 5.01
N GLN A 311 -1.85 4.06 5.91
CA GLN A 311 -1.33 3.35 7.08
C GLN A 311 -0.59 2.08 6.65
N ALA A 312 -1.10 1.33 5.67
CA ALA A 312 -0.41 0.15 5.16
C ALA A 312 0.98 0.48 4.60
N LEU A 313 1.14 1.58 3.85
CA LEU A 313 2.45 2.03 3.34
C LEU A 313 3.43 2.31 4.49
N ALA A 314 2.94 2.90 5.59
CA ALA A 314 3.77 3.20 6.76
C ALA A 314 4.10 1.96 7.60
N THR A 315 3.27 0.91 7.60
CA THR A 315 3.53 -0.33 8.36
C THR A 315 4.47 -1.31 7.65
N THR A 316 4.55 -1.27 6.32
CA THR A 316 5.40 -2.17 5.52
C THR A 316 6.87 -2.20 5.94
N ASP A 317 7.58 -3.23 5.50
CA ASP A 317 8.99 -3.48 5.87
C ASP A 317 9.99 -2.93 4.82
N GLY A 318 9.53 -2.66 3.60
CA GLY A 318 10.35 -1.98 2.57
C GLY A 318 10.69 -0.52 2.92
N PRO A 319 11.67 0.12 2.26
CA PRO A 319 12.03 1.52 2.52
C PRO A 319 10.92 2.49 2.07
N ALA A 320 10.77 3.61 2.77
CA ALA A 320 9.90 4.71 2.34
C ALA A 320 10.74 5.76 1.61
N GLY A 321 10.38 6.05 0.37
CA GLY A 321 11.08 6.99 -0.52
C GLY A 321 10.13 8.05 -1.08
N PRO A 322 10.45 8.66 -2.24
CA PRO A 322 9.67 9.75 -2.81
C PRO A 322 8.19 9.45 -3.02
N ALA A 323 7.83 8.24 -3.47
CA ALA A 323 6.43 7.91 -3.77
C ALA A 323 5.60 7.78 -2.48
N VAL A 324 6.12 7.14 -1.43
CA VAL A 324 5.45 7.05 -0.13
C VAL A 324 5.31 8.45 0.50
N HIS A 325 6.37 9.27 0.47
CA HIS A 325 6.30 10.63 1.03
C HIS A 325 5.33 11.53 0.26
N LEU A 326 5.27 11.42 -1.07
CA LEU A 326 4.25 12.11 -1.87
C LEU A 326 2.82 11.64 -1.53
N ALA A 327 2.60 10.33 -1.33
CA ALA A 327 1.30 9.81 -0.93
C ALA A 327 0.85 10.40 0.43
N VAL A 328 1.77 10.50 1.40
CA VAL A 328 1.52 11.17 2.68
C VAL A 328 1.28 12.67 2.48
N ALA A 329 2.06 13.35 1.64
CA ALA A 329 1.90 14.79 1.35
C ALA A 329 0.50 15.11 0.80
N TYR A 330 0.04 14.35 -0.20
CA TYR A 330 -1.32 14.49 -0.73
C TYR A 330 -2.37 14.16 0.33
N GLY A 331 -2.17 13.09 1.10
CA GLY A 331 -3.08 12.69 2.17
C GLY A 331 -3.25 13.78 3.25
N LEU A 332 -2.17 14.45 3.66
CA LEU A 332 -2.18 15.51 4.69
C LEU A 332 -3.00 16.75 4.28
N ALA A 333 -3.23 16.97 2.99
CA ALA A 333 -4.10 18.06 2.51
C ALA A 333 -5.30 17.54 1.71
N SER A 334 -5.66 16.26 1.90
CA SER A 334 -6.81 15.64 1.24
C SER A 334 -8.12 16.31 1.68
N VAL A 335 -9.09 16.44 0.78
CA VAL A 335 -10.40 17.02 1.09
C VAL A 335 -11.20 16.10 2.03
N PRO A 336 -11.27 14.77 1.79
CA PRO A 336 -11.80 13.82 2.76
C PRO A 336 -11.03 13.81 4.10
N GLU A 337 -11.75 13.99 5.20
CA GLU A 337 -11.18 13.99 6.56
C GLU A 337 -10.52 12.66 6.92
N GLN A 338 -11.16 11.55 6.58
CA GLN A 338 -10.64 10.19 6.80
C GLN A 338 -9.26 9.95 6.16
N ASP A 339 -8.99 10.56 5.00
CA ASP A 339 -7.69 10.48 4.32
C ASP A 339 -6.64 11.31 5.08
N ARG A 340 -7.01 12.50 5.56
CA ARG A 340 -6.14 13.34 6.40
C ARG A 340 -5.76 12.64 7.69
N GLU A 341 -6.72 12.05 8.39
CA GLU A 341 -6.44 11.30 9.63
C GLU A 341 -5.49 10.12 9.38
N ALA A 342 -5.69 9.38 8.28
CA ALA A 342 -4.81 8.28 7.93
C ALA A 342 -3.41 8.74 7.52
N ALA A 343 -3.29 9.89 6.85
CA ALA A 343 -2.01 10.51 6.53
C ALA A 343 -1.27 10.98 7.79
N VAL A 344 -1.99 11.52 8.78
CA VAL A 344 -1.42 11.86 10.10
C VAL A 344 -0.90 10.61 10.81
N ARG A 345 -1.68 9.53 10.84
CA ARG A 345 -1.23 8.24 11.42
C ARG A 345 -0.02 7.69 10.67
N ALA A 346 -0.01 7.76 9.33
CA ALA A 346 1.11 7.33 8.51
C ALA A 346 2.39 8.14 8.78
N LEU A 347 2.29 9.47 8.87
CA LEU A 347 3.42 10.36 9.20
C LEU A 347 4.05 9.99 10.55
N VAL A 348 3.22 9.84 11.58
CA VAL A 348 3.68 9.48 12.94
C VAL A 348 4.31 8.09 12.94
N LEU A 349 3.71 7.12 12.24
CA LEU A 349 4.24 5.75 12.19
C LEU A 349 5.56 5.66 11.43
N LEU A 350 5.72 6.39 10.31
CA LEU A 350 6.99 6.51 9.60
C LEU A 350 8.08 7.09 10.51
N ALA A 351 7.76 8.13 11.28
CA ALA A 351 8.70 8.72 12.23
C ALA A 351 9.07 7.74 13.34
N ALA A 352 8.07 7.07 13.94
CA ALA A 352 8.28 6.09 15.02
C ALA A 352 9.13 4.89 14.58
N ARG A 353 9.09 4.53 13.29
CA ARG A 353 9.90 3.47 12.69
C ARG A 353 11.24 3.96 12.14
N GLY A 354 11.58 5.25 12.30
CA GLY A 354 12.80 5.83 11.74
C GLY A 354 12.85 5.85 10.21
N ARG A 355 11.68 5.81 9.55
CA ARG A 355 11.51 5.74 8.08
C ARG A 355 11.03 7.06 7.47
N LEU A 356 10.82 8.10 8.28
CA LEU A 356 10.45 9.43 7.80
C LEU A 356 11.68 10.18 7.31
N ASP A 357 11.69 10.54 6.02
CA ASP A 357 12.58 11.56 5.47
C ASP A 357 11.87 12.91 5.53
N GLY A 358 12.13 13.66 6.62
CA GLY A 358 11.52 14.95 6.88
C GLY A 358 11.89 16.00 5.82
N GLU A 359 13.13 15.98 5.34
CA GLU A 359 13.59 16.95 4.34
C GLU A 359 12.92 16.72 3.00
N LEU A 360 12.85 15.46 2.55
CA LEU A 360 12.15 15.08 1.33
C LEU A 360 10.68 15.49 1.40
N LEU A 361 9.97 15.13 2.47
CA LEU A 361 8.57 15.51 2.63
C LEU A 361 8.40 17.03 2.67
N GLY A 362 9.30 17.76 3.34
CA GLY A 362 9.26 19.21 3.40
C GLY A 362 9.43 19.89 2.03
N ARG A 363 10.33 19.37 1.19
CA ARG A 363 10.50 19.83 -0.21
C ARG A 363 9.24 19.57 -1.03
N GLU A 364 8.67 18.37 -0.94
CA GLU A 364 7.45 18.02 -1.69
C GLU A 364 6.24 18.86 -1.26
N LEU A 365 6.07 19.12 0.04
CA LEU A 365 5.01 20.01 0.54
C LEU A 365 5.16 21.43 -0.01
N THR A 366 6.39 21.95 -0.04
CA THR A 366 6.67 23.30 -0.56
C THR A 366 6.27 23.42 -2.02
N GLU A 367 6.71 22.47 -2.86
CA GLU A 367 6.43 22.50 -4.29
C GLU A 367 4.94 22.32 -4.57
N LEU A 368 4.28 21.35 -3.91
CA LEU A 368 2.85 21.11 -4.11
C LEU A 368 1.97 22.27 -3.60
N VAL A 369 2.38 23.01 -2.56
CA VAL A 369 1.71 24.26 -2.17
C VAL A 369 1.95 25.36 -3.21
N GLY A 370 3.16 25.47 -3.76
CA GLY A 370 3.48 26.42 -4.83
C GLY A 370 2.67 26.18 -6.10
N LEU A 371 2.41 24.91 -6.44
CA LEU A 371 1.48 24.51 -7.51
C LEU A 371 0.00 24.73 -7.13
N GLY A 372 -0.27 25.06 -5.87
CA GLY A 372 -1.60 25.25 -5.30
C GLY A 372 -2.41 23.96 -5.11
N THR A 373 -1.76 22.81 -5.18
CA THR A 373 -2.37 21.48 -5.07
C THR A 373 -2.80 21.19 -3.65
N LEU A 374 -1.95 21.57 -2.69
CA LEU A 374 -2.23 21.43 -1.26
C LEU A 374 -2.76 22.76 -0.70
N LYS A 375 -3.87 22.68 0.02
CA LYS A 375 -4.44 23.82 0.73
C LYS A 375 -3.75 23.97 2.08
N VAL A 376 -3.04 25.08 2.28
CA VAL A 376 -2.30 25.38 3.53
C VAL A 376 -3.15 25.21 4.81
N PRO A 377 -4.45 25.60 4.85
CA PRO A 377 -5.27 25.36 6.04
C PRO A 377 -5.42 23.88 6.41
N LEU A 378 -5.67 23.00 5.44
CA LEU A 378 -5.80 21.54 5.67
C LEU A 378 -4.47 20.94 6.12
N LEU A 379 -3.39 21.31 5.44
CA LEU A 379 -2.04 20.89 5.82
C LEU A 379 -1.72 21.31 7.27
N THR A 380 -2.04 22.55 7.64
CA THR A 380 -1.80 23.06 9.00
C THR A 380 -2.60 22.29 10.05
N GLU A 381 -3.85 21.94 9.76
CA GLU A 381 -4.72 21.15 10.64
C GLU A 381 -4.13 19.74 10.85
N SER A 382 -3.76 19.05 9.79
CA SER A 382 -3.15 17.72 9.87
C SER A 382 -1.82 17.71 10.60
N LEU A 383 -0.94 18.68 10.33
CA LEU A 383 0.33 18.80 11.05
C LEU A 383 0.10 19.11 12.54
N ARG A 384 -0.88 19.96 12.88
CA ARG A 384 -1.27 20.19 14.27
C ARG A 384 -1.73 18.89 14.93
N ALA A 385 -2.61 18.12 14.29
CA ALA A 385 -3.07 16.84 14.82
C ALA A 385 -1.91 15.84 15.06
N ALA A 386 -0.93 15.80 14.15
CA ALA A 386 0.25 14.94 14.31
C ALA A 386 1.07 15.29 15.56
N THR A 387 1.15 16.55 15.97
CA THR A 387 1.93 16.96 17.17
C THR A 387 1.45 16.34 18.48
N VAL A 388 0.19 15.89 18.55
CA VAL A 388 -0.40 15.29 19.75
C VAL A 388 0.14 13.88 20.01
N ALA A 389 0.60 13.18 18.97
CA ALA A 389 1.09 11.81 19.10
C ALA A 389 2.52 11.77 19.69
N PRO A 390 2.90 10.66 20.36
CA PRO A 390 4.30 10.43 20.74
C PRO A 390 5.23 10.58 19.53
N GLN A 391 6.33 11.31 19.70
CA GLN A 391 7.31 11.64 18.64
C GLN A 391 6.76 12.50 17.48
N GLY A 392 5.47 12.81 17.48
CA GLY A 392 4.80 13.56 16.42
C GLY A 392 5.29 15.01 16.32
N ALA A 393 5.57 15.67 17.44
CA ALA A 393 6.17 17.00 17.42
C ALA A 393 7.55 17.03 16.72
N GLY A 394 8.39 16.01 16.94
CA GLY A 394 9.67 15.85 16.26
C GLY A 394 9.50 15.57 14.77
N ALA A 395 8.57 14.69 14.41
CA ALA A 395 8.24 14.39 13.01
C ALA A 395 7.78 15.63 12.25
N VAL A 396 6.85 16.40 12.83
CA VAL A 396 6.34 17.64 12.23
C VAL A 396 7.45 18.68 12.10
N TRP A 397 8.32 18.82 13.11
CA TRP A 397 9.45 19.74 13.02
C TRP A 397 10.44 19.35 11.92
N ALA A 398 10.81 18.06 11.81
CA ALA A 398 11.72 17.58 10.78
C ALA A 398 11.24 17.93 9.36
N VAL A 399 9.92 17.90 9.15
CA VAL A 399 9.28 18.31 7.89
C VAL A 399 9.27 19.83 7.72
N LEU A 400 8.82 20.56 8.74
CA LEU A 400 8.62 22.01 8.67
C LEU A 400 9.94 22.79 8.61
N ALA A 401 11.01 22.28 9.21
CA ALA A 401 12.35 22.89 9.11
C ALA A 401 12.78 23.09 7.64
N THR A 402 12.43 22.14 6.77
CA THR A 402 12.73 22.22 5.34
C THR A 402 11.62 22.95 4.55
N ALA A 403 10.35 22.78 4.93
CA ALA A 403 9.24 23.36 4.18
C ALA A 403 9.08 24.88 4.38
N LEU A 404 9.33 25.37 5.59
CA LEU A 404 8.99 26.75 5.98
C LEU A 404 9.64 27.83 5.11
N PRO A 405 10.96 27.77 4.80
CA PRO A 405 11.59 28.79 3.96
C PRO A 405 10.86 28.99 2.63
N GLY A 406 10.61 27.90 1.91
CA GLY A 406 9.92 27.94 0.63
C GLY A 406 8.46 28.33 0.78
N LEU A 407 7.73 27.79 1.78
CA LEU A 407 6.34 28.16 2.01
C LEU A 407 6.19 29.68 2.28
N LEU A 408 7.08 30.29 3.06
CA LEU A 408 7.06 31.73 3.32
C LEU A 408 7.36 32.57 2.06
N ALA A 409 8.14 32.03 1.11
CA ALA A 409 8.45 32.70 -0.15
C ALA A 409 7.33 32.57 -1.20
N CYS A 410 6.67 31.41 -1.29
CA CYS A 410 5.74 31.07 -2.37
C CYS A 410 4.32 31.63 -2.19
N THR A 411 3.93 32.08 -1.00
CA THR A 411 2.53 32.32 -0.64
C THR A 411 2.31 33.64 0.08
N ARG A 412 1.06 34.14 0.11
CA ARG A 412 0.75 35.41 0.75
C ARG A 412 1.00 35.30 2.27
N PRO A 413 1.88 36.11 2.87
CA PRO A 413 2.35 35.94 4.25
C PRO A 413 1.24 35.83 5.32
N GLN A 414 0.07 36.43 5.07
CA GLN A 414 -1.06 36.47 6.00
C GLN A 414 -1.61 35.09 6.38
N VAL A 415 -1.42 34.06 5.53
CA VAL A 415 -1.99 32.70 5.70
C VAL A 415 -1.11 31.79 6.58
N HIS A 416 0.11 32.24 6.94
CA HIS A 416 1.09 31.40 7.64
C HIS A 416 1.06 31.50 9.16
N GLY A 417 0.25 32.40 9.75
CA GLY A 417 0.24 32.58 11.20
C GLY A 417 -0.09 31.28 11.95
N ALA A 418 -1.06 30.51 11.47
CA ALA A 418 -1.40 29.22 12.09
C ALA A 418 -0.31 28.15 11.87
N LEU A 419 0.34 28.15 10.70
CA LEU A 419 1.43 27.23 10.37
C LEU A 419 2.68 27.53 11.21
N LEU A 420 3.04 28.81 11.38
CA LEU A 420 4.13 29.23 12.27
C LEU A 420 3.84 28.88 13.73
N ALA A 421 2.58 28.96 14.17
CA ALA A 421 2.20 28.51 15.50
C ALA A 421 2.46 27.00 15.69
N VAL A 422 2.05 26.16 14.73
CA VAL A 422 2.37 24.71 14.75
C VAL A 422 3.88 24.50 14.76
N SER A 423 4.61 25.24 13.93
CA SER A 423 6.06 25.16 13.85
C SER A 423 6.73 25.47 15.19
N ALA A 424 6.29 26.53 15.87
CA ALA A 424 6.82 26.94 17.18
C ALA A 424 6.43 25.95 18.29
N ASP A 425 5.27 25.30 18.20
CA ASP A 425 4.87 24.22 19.11
C ASP A 425 5.78 22.99 18.89
N SER A 426 5.92 22.55 17.64
CA SER A 426 6.73 21.41 17.25
C SER A 426 8.21 21.59 17.61
N ALA A 427 8.81 22.75 17.32
CA ALA A 427 10.20 23.05 17.66
C ALA A 427 10.45 22.99 19.17
N ARG A 428 9.54 23.60 19.96
CA ARG A 428 9.65 23.59 21.43
C ARG A 428 9.51 22.19 22.01
N LEU A 429 8.47 21.46 21.60
CA LEU A 429 8.17 20.12 22.12
C LEU A 429 9.21 19.07 21.71
N SER A 430 9.84 19.25 20.54
CA SER A 430 10.94 18.38 20.09
C SER A 430 12.30 18.78 20.63
N GLY A 431 12.42 19.94 21.29
CA GLY A 431 13.71 20.48 21.73
C GLY A 431 14.62 20.93 20.58
N ALA A 432 14.06 21.18 19.39
CA ALA A 432 14.81 21.60 18.23
C ALA A 432 15.55 22.92 18.45
N ARG A 433 16.69 23.06 17.80
CA ARG A 433 17.54 24.25 17.84
C ARG A 433 18.03 24.59 16.44
N GLY A 434 18.46 25.83 16.24
CA GLY A 434 19.03 26.29 14.98
C GLY A 434 18.51 27.67 14.59
N GLU A 435 18.72 28.06 13.34
CA GLU A 435 18.24 29.33 12.80
C GLU A 435 17.59 29.11 11.43
N LEU A 436 16.50 29.83 11.18
CA LEU A 436 15.86 29.91 9.88
C LEU A 436 15.85 31.38 9.43
N PRO A 437 16.69 31.77 8.45
CA PRO A 437 16.86 33.17 8.06
C PRO A 437 15.55 33.90 7.72
N GLU A 438 14.63 33.22 7.02
CA GLU A 438 13.33 33.75 6.64
C GLU A 438 12.44 34.03 7.85
N VAL A 439 12.49 33.16 8.87
CA VAL A 439 11.76 33.33 10.13
C VAL A 439 12.38 34.45 10.95
N THR A 440 13.72 34.52 11.04
CA THR A 440 14.44 35.59 11.74
C THR A 440 14.15 36.96 11.12
N ALA A 441 14.20 37.06 9.79
CA ALA A 441 13.86 38.27 9.06
C ALA A 441 12.41 38.69 9.33
N LEU A 442 11.46 37.74 9.31
CA LEU A 442 10.06 37.99 9.62
C LEU A 442 9.88 38.45 11.08
N ALA A 443 10.55 37.80 12.03
CA ALA A 443 10.49 38.12 13.46
C ALA A 443 11.04 39.52 13.78
N GLY A 444 12.03 40.01 13.01
CA GLY A 444 12.64 41.33 13.14
C GLY A 444 11.79 42.50 12.62
N ARG A 445 10.71 42.24 11.89
CA ARG A 445 9.85 43.31 11.36
C ARG A 445 9.05 44.01 12.47
N PRO A 446 8.84 45.33 12.37
CA PRO A 446 7.97 46.06 13.29
C PRO A 446 6.49 45.63 13.09
N GLY A 447 5.72 45.64 14.17
CA GLY A 447 4.29 45.29 14.17
C GLY A 447 3.91 44.21 15.18
N SER A 448 2.60 43.97 15.29
CA SER A 448 1.97 43.10 16.30
C SER A 448 1.00 42.07 15.71
N SER A 449 1.05 41.84 14.40
CA SER A 449 0.20 40.85 13.74
C SER A 449 0.49 39.44 14.28
N ARG A 450 -0.51 38.54 14.20
CA ARG A 450 -0.35 37.15 14.62
C ARG A 450 0.84 36.48 13.93
N LEU A 451 1.04 36.75 12.64
CA LEU A 451 2.17 36.26 11.88
C LEU A 451 3.52 36.62 12.52
N LEU A 452 3.72 37.90 12.85
CA LEU A 452 4.98 38.38 13.45
C LEU A 452 5.18 37.84 14.86
N LYS A 453 4.10 37.71 15.65
CA LYS A 453 4.14 37.11 16.99
C LYS A 453 4.58 35.64 16.95
N GLU A 454 3.99 34.84 16.06
CA GLU A 454 4.36 33.43 15.92
C GLU A 454 5.76 33.25 15.31
N ALA A 455 6.20 34.16 14.42
CA ALA A 455 7.57 34.16 13.91
C ALA A 455 8.61 34.39 15.03
N ARG A 456 8.36 35.37 15.93
CA ARG A 456 9.22 35.59 17.10
C ARG A 456 9.20 34.37 18.02
N ARG A 457 8.01 33.82 18.31
CA ARG A 457 7.85 32.62 19.13
C ARG A 457 8.61 31.41 18.58
N LEU A 458 8.63 31.22 17.26
CA LEU A 458 9.41 30.17 16.61
C LEU A 458 10.91 30.44 16.74
N ARG A 459 11.38 31.65 16.42
CA ARG A 459 12.79 32.04 16.56
C ARG A 459 13.30 31.80 17.98
N ASP A 460 12.53 32.23 18.99
CA ASP A 460 12.91 32.10 20.40
C ASP A 460 12.97 30.62 20.82
N ALA A 461 12.00 29.80 20.38
CA ALA A 461 12.02 28.35 20.61
C ALA A 461 13.26 27.68 20.01
N LEU A 462 13.70 28.11 18.82
CA LEU A 462 14.91 27.60 18.17
C LEU A 462 16.21 28.09 18.81
N ALA A 463 16.20 29.28 19.40
CA ALA A 463 17.28 29.79 20.24
C ALA A 463 17.34 29.09 21.62
N GLY A 464 16.29 28.36 22.00
CA GLY A 464 16.19 27.68 23.29
C GLY A 464 15.77 28.60 24.44
N VAL A 465 15.07 29.69 24.12
CA VAL A 465 14.59 30.71 25.06
C VAL A 465 13.09 30.58 25.30
#